data_AF-A0A2P8E568-F1
#
_entry.id   AF-A0A2P8E568-F1
#
_cell.length_a   1.000
_cell.length_b   1.000
_cell.length_c   1.000
_cell.angle_alpha   90.00
_cell.angle_beta   90.00
_cell.angle_gamma   90.00
#
_symmetry.space_group_name_H-M   'P 1'
#
loop_
_entity.id
_entity.type
_entity.pdbx_description
1 polymer ?
#
loop_
_entity_poly.entity_id
_entity_poly.type
_entity_poly.pdbx_seq_one_letter_code
_entity_poly.pdbx_strand_id
1 'polypeptide(L)'
;MSRVTPDGGHTIRHKLDVLAGHCAEVGRPYEQIDKTVATRLEPHESPQAFAERCGALAELGIDHAVVVTAGPWTEETVATLTAAARELEHPESRQEAG
;
A
#
# COMPACT_ATOMS: atom_id res chain seq x y z
N MET A 1 -7.53 17.33 -0.69
CA MET A 1 -7.01 16.22 0.14
C MET A 1 -7.02 14.98 -0.74
N SER A 2 -5.86 14.61 -1.27
CA SER A 2 -5.73 13.49 -2.22
C SER A 2 -6.19 12.19 -1.55
N ARG A 3 -7.10 11.46 -2.19
CA ARG A 3 -7.60 10.16 -1.73
C ARG A 3 -6.59 9.09 -2.13
N VAL A 4 -5.43 9.12 -1.48
CA VAL A 4 -4.28 8.26 -1.84
C VAL A 4 -4.59 6.77 -1.62
N THR A 5 -5.56 6.45 -0.75
CA THR A 5 -6.10 5.08 -0.55
C THR A 5 -7.60 5.02 -0.85
N PRO A 6 -8.14 3.87 -1.32
CA PRO A 6 -9.58 3.68 -1.49
C PRO A 6 -10.33 4.01 -0.21
N ASP A 7 -11.49 4.67 -0.32
CA ASP A 7 -12.29 5.21 0.80
C ASP A 7 -11.55 6.11 1.83
N GLY A 8 -10.29 6.50 1.56
CA GLY A 8 -9.44 7.21 2.52
C GLY A 8 -8.85 6.31 3.61
N GLY A 9 -8.89 4.98 3.44
CA GLY A 9 -8.33 4.01 4.37
C GLY A 9 -9.22 3.71 5.58
N HIS A 10 -10.49 4.10 5.56
CA HIS A 10 -11.45 3.82 6.62
C HIS A 10 -11.65 2.31 6.81
N THR A 11 -11.80 1.57 5.72
CA THR A 11 -11.98 0.11 5.81
C THR A 11 -10.75 -0.57 6.40
N ILE A 12 -9.55 -0.17 5.97
CA ILE A 12 -8.29 -0.75 6.47
C ILE A 12 -8.15 -0.47 7.98
N ARG A 13 -8.29 0.80 8.41
CA ARG A 13 -8.21 1.17 9.84
C ARG A 13 -9.15 0.32 10.69
N HIS A 14 -10.42 0.25 10.29
CA HIS A 14 -11.41 -0.55 11.01
C HIS A 14 -11.03 -2.04 11.08
N LYS A 15 -10.51 -2.64 9.99
CA LYS A 15 -10.10 -4.05 9.99
C LYS A 15 -8.87 -4.30 10.83
N LEU A 16 -7.92 -3.37 10.88
CA LEU A 16 -6.75 -3.45 11.74
C LEU A 16 -7.14 -3.33 13.23
N ASP A 17 -8.09 -2.46 13.57
CA ASP A 17 -8.64 -2.37 14.94
C ASP A 17 -9.31 -3.68 15.37
N VAL A 18 -10.10 -4.30 14.48
CA VAL A 18 -10.72 -5.60 14.73
C VAL A 18 -9.66 -6.69 14.94
N LEU A 19 -8.62 -6.72 14.09
CA LEU A 19 -7.51 -7.67 14.24
C LEU A 19 -6.79 -7.48 15.57
N ALA A 20 -6.51 -6.24 15.97
CA ALA A 20 -5.89 -5.93 17.26
C ALA A 20 -6.74 -6.42 18.44
N GLY A 21 -8.06 -6.27 18.37
CA GLY A 21 -9.01 -6.82 19.36
C GLY A 21 -8.87 -8.34 19.50
N HIS A 22 -8.92 -9.07 18.39
CA HIS A 22 -8.74 -10.52 18.41
C HIS A 22 -7.35 -10.96 18.90
N CYS A 23 -6.30 -10.21 18.58
CA CYS A 23 -4.95 -10.47 19.08
C CYS A 23 -4.89 -10.36 20.61
N ALA A 24 -5.51 -9.33 21.17
CA ALA A 24 -5.61 -9.14 22.61
C ALA A 24 -6.41 -10.27 23.29
N GLU A 25 -7.52 -10.71 22.69
CA GLU A 25 -8.35 -11.82 23.20
C GLU A 25 -7.58 -13.13 23.33
N VAL A 26 -6.70 -13.43 22.36
CA VAL A 26 -5.92 -14.69 22.33
C VAL A 26 -4.51 -14.56 22.93
N GLY A 27 -4.14 -13.37 23.42
CA GLY A 27 -2.82 -13.11 24.00
C GLY A 27 -1.66 -13.11 22.99
N ARG A 28 -1.94 -12.84 21.71
CA ARG A 28 -0.91 -12.73 20.66
C ARG A 28 -0.48 -11.27 20.49
N PRO A 29 0.84 -10.96 20.46
CA PRO A 29 1.30 -9.61 20.11
C PRO A 29 0.91 -9.24 18.67
N TYR A 30 0.24 -8.10 18.50
CA TYR A 30 -0.28 -7.64 17.20
C TYR A 30 0.85 -7.29 16.22
N GLU A 31 1.99 -6.86 16.74
CA GLU A 31 3.18 -6.46 16.00
C GLU A 31 3.88 -7.66 15.34
N GLN A 32 3.63 -8.89 15.81
CA GLN A 32 4.16 -10.12 15.22
C GLN A 32 3.34 -10.63 14.01
N ILE A 33 2.36 -9.85 13.56
CA ILE A 33 1.56 -10.17 12.37
C ILE A 33 2.03 -9.30 11.23
N ASP A 34 2.45 -9.91 10.13
CA ASP A 34 2.63 -9.21 8.86
C ASP A 34 1.25 -8.95 8.23
N LYS A 35 0.90 -7.68 8.03
CA LYS A 35 -0.37 -7.27 7.45
C LYS A 35 -0.21 -7.08 5.96
N THR A 36 -0.98 -7.85 5.20
CA THR A 36 -0.98 -7.81 3.74
C THR A 36 -2.29 -7.23 3.23
N VAL A 37 -2.23 -6.36 2.22
CA VAL A 37 -3.41 -5.89 1.49
C VAL A 37 -3.34 -6.32 0.03
N ALA A 38 -4.47 -6.78 -0.51
CA ALA A 38 -4.63 -6.95 -1.95
C ALA A 38 -5.12 -5.63 -2.56
N THR A 39 -4.41 -5.13 -3.56
CA THR A 39 -4.77 -3.87 -4.24
C THR A 39 -4.63 -4.00 -5.74
N ARG A 40 -5.46 -3.27 -6.48
CA ARG A 40 -5.39 -3.24 -7.93
C ARG A 40 -4.44 -2.14 -8.40
N LEU A 41 -3.55 -2.45 -9.34
CA LEU A 41 -2.91 -1.42 -10.18
C LEU A 41 -3.91 -0.99 -11.24
N GLU A 42 -4.29 0.28 -11.25
CA GLU A 42 -5.28 0.79 -12.20
C GLU A 42 -4.67 0.91 -13.60
N PRO A 43 -5.45 0.71 -14.68
CA PRO A 43 -4.97 0.95 -16.04
C PRO A 43 -4.38 2.35 -16.17
N HIS A 44 -3.17 2.43 -16.73
CA HIS A 44 -2.43 3.70 -16.92
C HIS A 44 -2.06 4.44 -15.62
N GLU A 45 -2.13 3.79 -14.46
CA GLU A 45 -1.61 4.35 -13.22
C GLU A 45 -0.10 4.58 -13.33
N SER A 46 0.36 5.78 -12.95
CA SER A 46 1.78 6.09 -13.00
C SER A 46 2.54 5.41 -11.86
N PRO A 47 3.85 5.12 -12.03
CA PRO A 47 4.68 4.59 -10.96
C PRO A 47 4.65 5.44 -9.68
N GLN A 48 4.71 6.77 -9.82
CA GLN A 48 4.65 7.70 -8.69
C GLN A 48 3.32 7.59 -7.94
N ALA A 49 2.18 7.61 -8.64
CA ALA A 49 0.87 7.52 -8.00
C ALA A 49 0.70 6.20 -7.24
N PHE A 50 1.20 5.10 -7.82
CA PHE A 50 1.19 3.81 -7.15
C PHE A 50 2.10 3.79 -5.91
N ALA A 51 3.30 4.36 -6.00
CA ALA A 51 4.21 4.48 -4.86
C ALA A 51 3.63 5.35 -3.73
N GLU A 52 2.99 6.48 -4.05
CA GLU A 52 2.28 7.31 -3.06
C GLU A 52 1.19 6.51 -2.34
N ARG A 53 0.42 5.71 -3.10
CA ARG A 53 -0.59 4.81 -2.53
C ARG A 53 0.01 3.75 -1.60
N CYS A 54 1.10 3.12 -1.98
CA CYS A 54 1.83 2.19 -1.12
C CYS A 54 2.35 2.88 0.15
N GLY A 55 2.87 4.10 0.05
CA GLY A 55 3.29 4.89 1.21
C GLY A 55 2.16 5.16 2.19
N ALA A 56 0.98 5.58 1.69
CA ALA A 56 -0.19 5.78 2.54
C ALA A 56 -0.72 4.47 3.16
N LEU A 57 -0.59 3.33 2.47
CA LEU A 57 -0.92 2.02 3.05
C LEU A 57 0.06 1.64 4.17
N ALA A 58 1.35 1.93 4.00
CA ALA A 58 2.37 1.72 5.03
C ALA A 58 2.13 2.58 6.28
N GLU A 59 1.73 3.85 6.11
CA GLU A 59 1.33 4.73 7.22
C GLU A 59 0.14 4.18 8.02
N LEU A 60 -0.73 3.38 7.38
CA LEU A 60 -1.84 2.69 8.05
C LEU A 60 -1.40 1.40 8.76
N GLY A 61 -0.15 0.95 8.60
CA GLY A 61 0.38 -0.27 9.20
C GLY A 61 0.27 -1.52 8.31
N ILE A 62 0.24 -1.35 6.98
CA ILE A 62 0.35 -2.46 6.04
C ILE A 62 1.81 -2.71 5.68
N ASP A 63 2.25 -3.96 5.78
CA ASP A 63 3.63 -4.38 5.51
C ASP A 63 3.82 -4.80 4.04
N HIS A 64 2.80 -5.42 3.44
CA HIS A 64 2.87 -5.97 2.09
C HIS A 64 1.67 -5.58 1.23
N ALA A 65 1.94 -5.18 -0.02
CA ALA A 65 0.94 -5.02 -1.06
C ALA A 65 1.02 -6.17 -2.07
N VAL A 66 -0.05 -6.96 -2.16
CA VAL A 66 -0.26 -7.93 -3.24
C VAL A 66 -0.99 -7.21 -4.36
N VAL A 67 -0.33 -7.07 -5.50
CA VAL A 67 -0.88 -6.32 -6.64
C VAL A 67 -1.63 -7.25 -7.58
N VAL A 68 -2.82 -6.83 -7.98
CA VAL A 68 -3.62 -7.48 -9.02
C VAL A 68 -3.89 -6.52 -10.18
N THR A 69 -4.12 -7.07 -11.37
CA THR A 69 -4.47 -6.32 -12.58
C THR A 69 -5.87 -6.74 -13.05
N ALA A 70 -6.57 -5.86 -13.77
CA ALA A 70 -7.87 -6.21 -14.36
C ALA A 70 -7.76 -7.16 -15.57
N GLY A 71 -6.58 -7.26 -16.17
CA GLY A 71 -6.24 -8.14 -17.29
C GLY A 71 -4.96 -8.93 -17.07
N PRO A 72 -4.38 -9.56 -18.11
CA PRO A 72 -3.12 -10.28 -17.99
C PRO A 72 -1.97 -9.34 -17.61
N TRP A 73 -0.96 -9.88 -16.94
CA TRP A 73 0.30 -9.18 -16.73
C TRP A 73 1.01 -8.95 -18.06
N THR A 74 1.43 -7.72 -18.29
CA THR A 74 2.27 -7.32 -19.43
C THR A 74 3.63 -6.84 -18.93
N GLU A 75 4.63 -6.83 -19.82
CA GLU A 75 5.95 -6.26 -19.51
C GLU A 75 5.86 -4.81 -19.03
N GLU A 76 4.98 -4.01 -19.66
CA GLU A 76 4.71 -2.63 -19.26
C GLU A 76 4.19 -2.54 -17.82
N THR A 77 3.26 -3.41 -17.44
CA THR A 77 2.67 -3.42 -16.09
C THR A 77 3.74 -3.77 -15.04
N VAL A 78 4.60 -4.73 -15.34
CA VAL A 78 5.73 -5.11 -14.47
C VAL A 78 6.76 -3.98 -14.39
N ALA A 79 7.02 -3.28 -15.50
CA ALA A 79 7.91 -2.12 -15.54
C ALA A 79 7.39 -0.97 -14.65
N THR A 80 6.07 -0.71 -14.66
CA THR A 80 5.43 0.28 -13.78
C THR A 80 5.66 -0.04 -12.31
N LEU A 81 5.47 -1.30 -11.89
CA LEU A 81 5.73 -1.70 -10.50
C LEU A 81 7.20 -1.60 -10.12
N THR A 82 8.09 -1.97 -11.05
CA THR A 82 9.54 -1.84 -10.84
C THR A 82 9.94 -0.39 -10.63
N ALA A 83 9.40 0.52 -11.44
CA ALA A 83 9.64 1.96 -11.28
C ALA A 83 9.07 2.46 -9.95
N ALA A 84 7.85 2.06 -9.56
CA ALA A 84 7.24 2.47 -8.31
C ALA A 84 8.03 1.98 -7.08
N ALA A 85 8.57 0.76 -7.12
CA ALA A 85 9.43 0.24 -6.05
C ALA A 85 10.68 1.10 -5.85
N ARG A 86 11.32 1.56 -6.95
CA ARG A 86 12.48 2.45 -6.87
C ARG A 86 12.15 3.82 -6.27
N GLU A 87 10.96 4.35 -6.51
CA GLU A 87 10.49 5.59 -5.88
C GLU A 87 10.32 5.45 -4.36
N LEU A 88 9.99 4.24 -3.88
CA LEU A 88 9.88 3.95 -2.44
C LEU A 88 11.26 3.79 -1.78
N GLU A 89 12.26 3.28 -2.51
CA GLU A 89 13.64 3.13 -2.05
C GLU A 89 14.38 4.47 -1.93
N HIS A 90 13.95 5.51 -2.66
CA HIS A 90 14.58 6.84 -2.69
C HIS A 90 13.63 7.96 -2.22
N PRO A 91 13.27 8.04 -0.92
CA PRO A 91 12.31 9.02 -0.42
C PRO A 91 12.81 10.49 -0.46
N GLU A 92 14.11 10.73 -0.64
CA GLU A 92 14.76 12.05 -0.46
C GLU A 92 14.57 13.04 -1.64
N SER A 93 14.14 12.59 -2.81
CA SER A 93 13.87 13.47 -3.98
C SER A 93 12.57 14.28 -3.87
N ARG A 94 11.79 14.10 -2.79
CA ARG A 94 10.48 14.75 -2.58
C ARG A 94 10.57 16.11 -1.86
N GLN A 95 11.77 16.54 -1.44
CA GLN A 95 11.97 17.74 -0.61
C GLN A 95 12.51 18.98 -1.35
N GLU A 96 12.88 18.89 -2.62
CA GLU A 96 13.40 20.03 -3.41
C GLU A 96 12.38 20.55 -4.43
N ALA A 97 11.26 21.10 -3.94
CA ALA A 97 10.41 22.00 -4.71
C ALA A 97 9.80 23.03 -3.74
N GLY A 98 10.67 23.91 -3.25
CA GLY A 98 10.30 25.16 -2.57
C GLY A 98 10.35 26.34 -3.53
#